data_AF-A0A2V7FVG1-F1
#
_entry.id   AF-A0A2V7FVG1-F1
#
_cell.length_a   1.000
_cell.length_b   1.000
_cell.length_c   1.000
_cell.angle_alpha   90.00
_cell.angle_beta   90.00
_cell.angle_gamma   90.00
#
_symmetry.space_group_name_H-M   'P 1'
#
loop_
_entity.id
_entity.type
_entity.pdbx_description
1 polymer ?
#
loop_
_entity_poly.entity_id
_entity_poly.type
_entity_poly.pdbx_seq_one_letter_code
_entity_poly.pdbx_strand_id
1 'polypeptide(L)'
;MAEEESFKVTDRRGRAGGAGAAEPGAPRSAEPRPASPRTPRADPTDPPGASAAAEPGGPDLQGLFMMIARSALINLGEAADPVTRERRVDLEQAREAIDVLLLLRDKTSGNRTEQESRLLEEIVYDLQMRFVRAAEAGRPR
;
A
#
# COMPACT_ATOMS: atom_id res chain seq x y z
N MET A 1 29.28 46.50 15.73
CA MET A 1 28.18 45.59 16.13
C MET A 1 28.37 44.34 15.31
N ALA A 2 28.87 43.30 15.95
CA ALA A 2 29.16 42.00 15.37
C ALA A 2 28.10 41.03 15.87
N GLU A 3 27.63 40.13 15.02
CA GLU A 3 26.99 38.87 15.42
C GLU A 3 27.06 37.92 14.22
N GLU A 4 28.16 37.16 14.17
CA GLU A 4 28.23 35.89 13.44
C GLU A 4 27.71 34.81 14.39
N GLU A 5 26.53 34.27 14.13
CA GLU A 5 25.96 33.19 14.95
C GLU A 5 26.70 31.87 14.65
N SER A 6 27.62 31.53 15.55
CA SER A 6 28.34 30.25 15.54
C SER A 6 27.41 29.11 15.99
N PHE A 7 27.07 28.19 15.09
CA PHE A 7 26.30 27.00 15.44
C PHE A 7 27.25 25.87 15.89
N LYS A 8 27.11 25.43 17.15
CA LYS A 8 27.97 24.40 17.76
C LYS A 8 27.27 23.04 17.73
N VAL A 9 27.60 22.20 16.75
CA VAL A 9 27.17 20.80 16.70
C VAL A 9 28.11 19.97 17.57
N THR A 10 27.67 19.59 18.76
CA THR A 10 28.39 18.61 19.59
C THR A 10 27.92 17.20 19.25
N ASP A 11 28.69 16.49 18.43
CA ASP A 11 28.60 15.04 18.28
C ASP A 11 29.01 14.38 19.60
N ARG A 12 28.13 13.53 20.13
CA ARG A 12 28.33 12.83 21.40
C ARG A 12 28.37 11.33 21.19
N ARG A 13 29.05 10.85 20.15
CA ARG A 13 29.37 9.42 20.06
C ARG A 13 30.69 9.16 20.79
N GLY A 14 30.52 8.78 22.05
CA GLY A 14 31.63 8.39 22.92
C GLY A 14 32.39 7.17 22.41
N ARG A 15 33.71 7.32 22.54
CA ARG A 15 34.66 6.34 23.07
C ARG A 15 35.42 5.44 22.08
N ALA A 16 36.66 5.90 21.88
CA ALA A 16 37.91 5.18 22.04
C ALA A 16 38.27 4.05 21.06
N GLY A 17 39.29 4.37 20.25
CA GLY A 17 40.62 3.85 20.57
C GLY A 17 41.20 2.86 19.56
N GLY A 18 42.26 3.31 18.87
CA GLY A 18 43.41 2.47 18.55
C GLY A 18 43.41 1.85 17.16
N ALA A 19 44.21 2.46 16.27
CA ALA A 19 44.74 1.79 15.09
C ALA A 19 45.63 0.60 15.48
N GLY A 20 45.51 -0.52 14.77
CA GLY A 20 46.41 -1.66 14.92
C GLY A 20 46.07 -2.84 14.02
N ALA A 21 46.77 -2.91 12.88
CA ALA A 21 47.25 -4.10 12.14
C ALA A 21 46.39 -5.38 12.00
N ALA A 22 46.27 -5.82 10.75
CA ALA A 22 45.69 -7.07 10.29
C ALA A 22 46.53 -8.33 10.64
N GLU A 23 45.80 -9.38 11.12
CA GLU A 23 45.95 -10.87 11.03
C GLU A 23 47.33 -11.57 11.21
N PRO A 24 47.43 -12.92 11.46
CA PRO A 24 46.43 -14.01 11.47
C PRO A 24 46.54 -15.03 12.65
N GLY A 25 45.57 -15.96 12.80
CA GLY A 25 45.74 -17.17 13.62
C GLY A 25 44.45 -17.92 14.01
N ALA A 26 44.10 -18.97 13.25
CA ALA A 26 43.03 -19.95 13.56
C ALA A 26 43.46 -20.95 14.67
N PRO A 27 42.62 -21.94 15.07
CA PRO A 27 41.20 -21.93 15.45
C PRO A 27 41.02 -22.44 16.90
N ARG A 28 39.92 -22.10 17.59
CA ARG A 28 39.51 -22.82 18.82
C ARG A 28 38.01 -23.13 18.79
N SER A 29 37.71 -24.41 18.59
CA SER A 29 36.39 -25.01 18.76
C SER A 29 35.83 -24.77 20.15
N ALA A 30 34.58 -24.32 20.21
CA ALA A 30 33.66 -24.63 21.30
C ALA A 30 32.21 -24.63 20.76
N GLU A 31 31.58 -25.78 20.94
CA GLU A 31 30.25 -26.27 20.57
C GLU A 31 29.01 -25.37 20.81
N PRO A 32 27.83 -25.78 20.28
CA PRO A 32 26.79 -24.90 19.78
C PRO A 32 25.89 -24.37 20.90
N ARG A 33 25.52 -23.09 20.82
CA ARG A 33 24.42 -22.56 21.65
C ARG A 33 23.11 -22.73 20.90
N PRO A 34 22.10 -23.40 21.50
CA PRO A 34 20.85 -23.72 20.84
C PRO A 34 20.09 -22.43 20.52
N ALA A 35 19.72 -22.28 19.25
CA ALA A 35 18.73 -21.28 18.85
C ALA A 35 17.42 -21.66 19.53
N SER A 36 17.04 -20.91 20.57
CA SER A 36 15.72 -21.03 21.18
C SER A 36 14.67 -20.92 20.08
N PRO A 37 13.76 -21.91 19.96
CA PRO A 37 12.69 -21.84 18.99
C PRO A 37 11.81 -20.65 19.37
N ARG A 38 11.68 -19.70 18.44
CA ARG A 38 10.59 -18.72 18.53
C ARG A 38 9.30 -19.51 18.37
N THR A 39 8.66 -19.82 19.49
CA THR A 39 7.29 -20.32 19.50
C THR A 39 6.42 -19.32 18.75
N PRO A 40 5.68 -19.74 17.71
CA PRO A 40 4.56 -18.97 17.22
C PRO A 40 3.57 -18.87 18.38
N ARG A 41 3.37 -17.66 18.89
CA ARG A 41 2.26 -17.37 19.78
C ARG A 41 1.01 -17.52 18.93
N ALA A 42 0.37 -18.68 19.04
CA ALA A 42 -0.99 -18.87 18.60
C ALA A 42 -1.86 -17.97 19.47
N ASP A 43 -2.27 -16.83 18.93
CA ASP A 43 -3.32 -16.05 19.57
C ASP A 43 -4.66 -16.81 19.44
N PRO A 44 -5.51 -16.72 20.47
CA PRO A 44 -6.63 -17.62 20.67
C PRO A 44 -7.76 -17.30 19.68
N THR A 45 -8.47 -18.34 19.28
CA THR A 45 -9.82 -18.32 18.69
C THR A 45 -10.70 -17.19 19.23
N ASP A 46 -11.05 -16.24 18.36
CA ASP A 46 -12.18 -15.34 18.59
C ASP A 46 -13.51 -16.12 18.50
N PRO A 47 -14.47 -15.89 19.41
CA PRO A 47 -15.80 -16.49 19.33
C PRO A 47 -16.63 -15.88 18.20
N PRO A 48 -17.57 -16.64 17.58
CA PRO A 48 -18.42 -16.10 16.54
C PRO A 48 -19.55 -15.28 17.15
N GLY A 49 -19.68 -14.03 16.73
CA GLY A 49 -20.93 -13.26 16.85
C GLY A 49 -20.90 -12.11 17.83
N ALA A 50 -20.52 -10.93 17.34
CA ALA A 50 -21.27 -9.69 17.49
C ALA A 50 -20.62 -8.64 16.59
N SER A 51 -21.44 -8.03 15.74
CA SER A 51 -21.09 -6.89 14.88
C SER A 51 -20.55 -5.72 15.71
N ALA A 52 -19.25 -5.71 15.96
CA ALA A 52 -18.53 -4.49 16.29
C ALA A 52 -18.24 -3.79 14.95
N ALA A 53 -18.76 -2.57 14.78
CA ALA A 53 -18.23 -1.67 13.77
C ALA A 53 -16.72 -1.63 13.98
N ALA A 54 -15.97 -2.23 13.05
CA ALA A 54 -14.53 -2.17 13.06
C ALA A 54 -14.18 -0.70 13.18
N GLU A 55 -13.52 -0.31 14.27
CA GLU A 55 -12.66 0.87 14.27
C GLU A 55 -11.98 0.86 12.91
N PRO A 56 -12.15 1.90 12.05
CA PRO A 56 -11.60 1.84 10.72
C PRO A 56 -10.10 1.60 10.92
N GLY A 57 -9.68 0.38 10.56
CA GLY A 57 -8.27 0.07 10.46
C GLY A 57 -7.66 1.19 9.64
N GLY A 58 -6.42 1.58 9.98
CA GLY A 58 -5.72 2.59 9.21
C GLY A 58 -5.80 2.29 7.70
N PRO A 59 -5.55 3.30 6.86
CA PRO A 59 -5.72 3.16 5.41
C PRO A 59 -5.08 1.88 4.88
N ASP A 60 -5.87 1.06 4.18
CA ASP A 60 -5.47 -0.20 3.59
C ASP A 60 -5.54 -0.16 2.05
N LEU A 61 -4.90 -1.12 1.39
CA LEU A 61 -4.88 -1.17 -0.08
C LEU A 61 -6.27 -1.46 -0.65
N GLN A 62 -7.08 -2.27 0.03
CA GLN A 62 -8.45 -2.56 -0.41
C GLN A 62 -9.30 -1.29 -0.43
N GLY A 63 -9.25 -0.48 0.63
CA GLY A 63 -9.93 0.81 0.71
C GLY A 63 -9.47 1.77 -0.38
N LEU A 64 -8.16 1.82 -0.67
CA LEU A 64 -7.62 2.62 -1.77
C LEU A 64 -8.18 2.17 -3.14
N PHE A 65 -8.20 0.87 -3.43
CA PHE A 65 -8.74 0.34 -4.68
C PHE A 65 -10.23 0.66 -4.82
N MET A 66 -11.01 0.48 -3.75
CA MET A 66 -12.44 0.78 -3.73
C MET A 66 -12.73 2.27 -3.90
N MET A 67 -11.90 3.14 -3.33
CA MET A 67 -12.01 4.59 -3.50
C MET A 67 -11.84 4.99 -4.97
N ILE A 68 -10.80 4.47 -5.63
CA ILE A 68 -10.54 4.78 -7.04
C ILE A 68 -11.61 4.14 -7.94
N ALA A 69 -12.03 2.91 -7.64
CA ALA A 69 -13.11 2.24 -8.37
C ALA A 69 -14.41 3.02 -8.33
N ARG A 70 -14.78 3.56 -7.16
CA ARG A 70 -15.96 4.43 -7.01
C ARG A 70 -15.85 5.68 -7.88
N SER A 71 -14.68 6.32 -7.92
CA SER A 71 -14.43 7.47 -8.79
C SER A 71 -14.66 7.10 -10.27
N ALA A 72 -14.10 5.97 -10.73
CA ALA A 72 -14.30 5.47 -12.08
C ALA A 72 -15.79 5.23 -12.39
N LEU A 73 -16.55 4.62 -11.47
CA LEU A 73 -17.99 4.38 -11.64
C LEU A 73 -18.81 5.67 -11.75
N ILE A 74 -18.47 6.71 -10.99
CA ILE A 74 -19.12 8.02 -11.09
C ILE A 74 -18.85 8.62 -12.47
N ASN A 75 -17.59 8.59 -12.93
CA ASN A 75 -17.20 9.11 -14.24
C ASN A 75 -17.78 8.29 -15.40
N LEU A 76 -18.09 7.02 -15.20
CA LEU A 76 -18.83 6.20 -16.18
C LEU A 76 -20.35 6.48 -16.17
N GLY A 77 -20.86 7.32 -15.26
CA GLY A 77 -22.29 7.60 -15.11
C GLY A 77 -23.10 6.47 -14.44
N GLU A 78 -22.42 5.44 -13.93
CA GLU A 78 -23.02 4.29 -13.23
C GLU A 78 -23.45 4.64 -11.80
N ALA A 79 -22.82 5.66 -11.21
CA ALA A 79 -23.17 6.24 -9.93
C ALA A 79 -23.44 7.74 -10.05
N ALA A 80 -24.29 8.28 -9.18
CA ALA A 80 -24.47 9.72 -9.08
C ALA A 80 -23.27 10.33 -8.36
N ASP A 81 -22.80 11.47 -8.85
CA ASP A 81 -21.80 12.27 -8.17
C ASP A 81 -22.35 12.72 -6.79
N PRO A 82 -21.64 12.47 -5.69
CA PRO A 82 -22.10 12.82 -4.34
C PRO A 82 -22.27 14.33 -4.12
N VAL A 83 -21.55 15.17 -4.87
CA VAL A 83 -21.57 16.63 -4.76
C VAL A 83 -22.69 17.22 -5.62
N THR A 84 -22.68 16.91 -6.92
CA THR A 84 -23.65 17.50 -7.86
C THR A 84 -24.98 16.76 -7.89
N ARG A 85 -25.03 15.51 -7.39
CA ARG A 85 -26.14 14.55 -7.51
C ARG A 85 -26.54 14.22 -8.95
N GLU A 86 -25.72 14.63 -9.92
CA GLU A 86 -25.95 14.37 -11.33
C GLU A 86 -25.22 13.10 -11.77
N ARG A 87 -25.75 12.46 -12.82
CA ARG A 87 -25.06 11.40 -13.54
C ARG A 87 -24.52 12.01 -14.83
N ARG A 88 -23.21 12.11 -14.94
CA ARG A 88 -22.52 12.59 -16.14
C ARG A 88 -21.50 11.54 -16.55
N VAL A 89 -21.39 11.31 -17.84
CA VAL A 89 -20.41 10.38 -18.40
C VAL A 89 -19.20 11.21 -18.85
N ASP A 90 -18.08 10.98 -18.20
CA ASP A 90 -16.77 11.50 -18.54
C ASP A 90 -15.82 10.32 -18.75
N LEU A 91 -15.69 9.90 -20.01
CA LEU A 91 -14.84 8.77 -20.38
C LEU A 91 -13.35 9.05 -20.16
N GLU A 92 -12.92 10.31 -20.24
CA GLU A 92 -11.51 10.67 -20.03
C GLU A 92 -11.13 10.45 -18.56
N GLN A 93 -11.95 10.97 -17.64
CA GLN A 93 -11.77 10.79 -16.20
C GLN A 93 -11.94 9.33 -15.76
N ALA A 94 -12.88 8.60 -16.37
CA ALA A 94 -13.03 7.17 -16.12
C ALA A 94 -11.78 6.39 -16.54
N ARG A 95 -11.21 6.72 -17.70
CA ARG A 95 -9.98 6.10 -18.20
C ARG A 95 -8.80 6.38 -17.26
N GLU A 96 -8.62 7.63 -16.82
CA GLU A 96 -7.53 7.99 -15.92
C GLU A 96 -7.59 7.17 -14.62
N ALA A 97 -8.78 7.01 -14.03
CA ALA A 97 -8.96 6.18 -12.84
C ALA A 97 -8.60 4.70 -13.09
N ILE A 98 -8.96 4.14 -14.24
CA ILE A 98 -8.59 2.76 -14.63
C ILE A 98 -7.08 2.65 -14.84
N ASP A 99 -6.45 3.62 -15.50
CA ASP A 99 -5.01 3.65 -15.74
C ASP A 99 -4.23 3.72 -14.42
N VAL A 100 -4.73 4.47 -13.43
CA VAL A 100 -4.15 4.47 -12.07
C VAL A 100 -4.28 3.11 -11.39
N LEU A 101 -5.42 2.42 -11.51
CA LEU A 101 -5.58 1.05 -10.96
C LEU A 101 -4.63 0.06 -11.62
N LEU A 102 -4.41 0.17 -12.94
CA LEU A 102 -3.42 -0.63 -13.68
C LEU A 102 -1.99 -0.34 -13.21
N LEU A 103 -1.64 0.93 -13.02
CA LEU A 103 -0.35 1.32 -12.47
C LEU A 103 -0.16 0.74 -11.06
N LEU A 104 -1.19 0.82 -10.20
CA LEU A 104 -1.14 0.25 -8.86
C LEU A 104 -0.99 -1.26 -8.89
N ARG A 105 -1.66 -1.97 -9.80
CA ARG A 105 -1.48 -3.42 -9.97
C ARG A 105 -0.01 -3.79 -10.18
N ASP A 106 0.66 -3.04 -11.05
CA ASP A 106 2.05 -3.32 -11.40
C ASP A 106 3.01 -2.89 -10.28
N LYS A 107 2.78 -1.72 -9.67
CA LYS A 107 3.65 -1.16 -8.61
C LYS A 107 3.49 -1.81 -7.25
N THR A 108 2.32 -2.38 -6.96
CA THR A 108 2.05 -3.08 -5.69
C THR A 108 2.26 -4.60 -5.81
N SER A 109 2.72 -5.09 -6.96
CA SER A 109 3.06 -6.50 -7.12
C SER A 109 4.11 -6.95 -6.10
N GLY A 110 3.90 -8.11 -5.47
CA GLY A 110 4.73 -8.63 -4.38
C GLY A 110 4.49 -7.99 -3.00
N ASN A 111 3.72 -6.89 -2.93
CA ASN A 111 3.34 -6.22 -1.67
C ASN A 111 1.83 -6.36 -1.36
N ARG A 112 1.12 -7.22 -2.10
CA ARG A 112 -0.30 -7.51 -1.93
C ARG A 112 -0.50 -8.91 -1.37
N THR A 113 -1.48 -9.06 -0.49
CA THR A 113 -2.09 -10.33 -0.12
C THR A 113 -2.83 -10.95 -1.30
N GLU A 114 -3.18 -12.24 -1.21
CA GLU A 114 -4.00 -12.89 -2.23
C GLU A 114 -5.38 -12.22 -2.38
N GLN A 115 -5.99 -11.82 -1.27
CA GLN A 115 -7.29 -11.17 -1.28
C GLN A 115 -7.23 -9.80 -1.99
N GLU A 116 -6.23 -8.98 -1.68
CA GLU A 116 -6.01 -7.70 -2.37
C GLU A 116 -5.70 -7.88 -3.86
N SER A 117 -4.99 -8.95 -4.20
CA SER A 117 -4.66 -9.25 -5.60
C SER A 117 -5.91 -9.60 -6.41
N ARG A 118 -6.73 -10.52 -5.88
CA ARG A 118 -8.01 -10.92 -6.49
C ARG A 118 -8.97 -9.74 -6.61
N LEU A 119 -9.13 -8.96 -5.52
CA LEU A 119 -9.99 -7.78 -5.52
C LEU A 119 -9.59 -6.79 -6.62
N LEU A 120 -8.29 -6.48 -6.74
CA LEU A 120 -7.82 -5.54 -7.75
C LEU A 120 -8.06 -6.05 -9.18
N GLU A 121 -7.84 -7.34 -9.41
CA GLU A 121 -8.08 -7.98 -10.72
C GLU A 121 -9.56 -7.92 -11.11
N GLU A 122 -10.46 -8.24 -10.16
CA GLU A 122 -11.90 -8.18 -10.36
C GLU A 122 -12.36 -6.75 -10.68
N ILE A 123 -11.90 -5.76 -9.90
CA ILE A 123 -12.22 -4.34 -10.10
C ILE A 123 -11.75 -3.87 -11.49
N VAL A 124 -10.50 -4.15 -11.84
CA VAL A 124 -9.93 -3.71 -13.13
C VAL A 124 -10.70 -4.31 -14.30
N TYR A 125 -11.01 -5.61 -14.23
CA TYR A 125 -11.78 -6.29 -15.27
C TYR A 125 -13.18 -5.68 -15.43
N ASP A 126 -13.92 -5.51 -14.32
CA ASP A 126 -15.28 -4.96 -14.36
C ASP A 126 -15.30 -3.53 -14.92
N LEU A 127 -14.39 -2.67 -14.46
CA LEU A 127 -14.30 -1.29 -14.94
C LEU A 127 -13.93 -1.21 -16.41
N GLN A 128 -13.00 -2.03 -16.91
CA GLN A 128 -12.65 -2.07 -18.32
C GLN A 128 -13.83 -2.47 -19.19
N MET A 129 -14.59 -3.49 -18.78
CA MET A 129 -15.78 -3.93 -19.51
C MET A 129 -16.86 -2.84 -19.55
N ARG A 130 -17.08 -2.14 -18.44
CA ARG A 130 -18.02 -1.01 -18.39
C ARG A 130 -17.55 0.16 -19.24
N PHE A 131 -16.26 0.47 -19.22
CA PHE A 131 -15.65 1.51 -20.03
C PHE A 131 -15.86 1.25 -21.52
N VAL A 132 -15.59 0.03 -22.00
CA VAL A 132 -15.81 -0.33 -23.41
C VAL A 132 -17.28 -0.15 -23.79
N ARG A 133 -18.22 -0.63 -22.96
CA ARG A 133 -19.65 -0.45 -23.21
C ARG A 133 -20.07 1.02 -23.29
N ALA A 134 -19.57 1.85 -22.38
CA ALA A 134 -19.86 3.28 -22.36
C ALA A 134 -19.23 3.99 -23.58
N ALA A 135 -18.03 3.61 -23.98
CA ALA A 135 -17.35 4.15 -25.17
C ALA A 135 -18.06 3.77 -26.47
N GLU A 136 -18.59 2.55 -26.57
CA GLU A 136 -19.40 2.12 -27.73
C GLU A 136 -20.73 2.88 -27.81
N ALA A 137 -21.39 3.13 -26.67
CA ALA A 137 -22.65 3.87 -26.62
C ALA A 137 -22.51 5.34 -27.02
N GLY A 138 -21.35 5.96 -26.76
CA GLY A 138 -21.06 7.36 -27.10
C GLY A 138 -20.62 7.59 -28.54
N ARG A 139 -20.38 6.54 -29.33
CA ARG A 139 -19.90 6.66 -30.72
C ARG A 139 -21.10 6.95 -31.64
N PRO A 140 -21.14 8.09 -32.36
CA PRO A 140 -22.22 8.36 -33.31
C PRO A 140 -22.21 7.28 -34.41
N ARG A 141 -23.39 6.70 -34.69
CA ARG A 141 -23.58 5.68 -35.73
C ARG A 141 -23.42 6.24 -37.13
#